data_AF-A0A522TXP5-F1
#
_entry.id   AF-A0A522TXP5-F1
#
_cell.length_a   1.000
_cell.length_b   1.000
_cell.length_c   1.000
_cell.angle_alpha   90.00
_cell.angle_beta   90.00
_cell.angle_gamma   90.00
#
_symmetry.space_group_name_H-M   'P 1'
#
loop_
_entity.id
_entity.type
_entity.pdbx_description
1 polymer ?
#
loop_
_entity_poly.entity_id
_entity_poly.type
_entity_poly.pdbx_seq_one_letter_code
_entity_poly.pdbx_strand_id
1 'polypeptide(L)' 'MKTEFIVSDMTCNHCVQTITKAVQAVSPGAVVAADLTAHRVSIEAPAKAAVLQAAIADEGYDVQPA' A
#
# COMPACT_ATOMS: atom_id res chain seq x y z
N MET A 1 0.82 -0.32 13.82
CA MET A 1 -0.34 -1.18 13.54
C MET A 1 -0.12 -1.79 12.17
N LYS A 2 -0.50 -3.05 11.95
CA LYS A 2 -0.35 -3.70 10.63
C LYS A 2 -1.69 -3.73 9.92
N THR A 3 -1.70 -3.41 8.64
CA THR A 3 -2.89 -3.45 7.77
C THR A 3 -2.52 -4.05 6.44
N GLU A 4 -3.44 -4.83 5.86
CA GLU A 4 -3.21 -5.55 4.61
C GLU A 4 -4.23 -5.11 3.56
N PHE A 5 -3.75 -4.96 2.34
CA PHE A 5 -4.55 -4.56 1.19
C PHE A 5 -4.28 -5.50 0.02
N ILE A 6 -5.29 -5.70 -0.82
CA ILE A 6 -5.17 -6.35 -2.12
C ILE A 6 -5.10 -5.25 -3.18
N VAL A 7 -4.09 -5.35 -4.05
CA VAL A 7 -3.87 -4.43 -5.16
C VAL A 7 -3.77 -5.26 -6.43
N SER A 8 -4.87 -5.38 -7.18
CA SER A 8 -4.93 -6.24 -8.36
C SER A 8 -4.04 -5.77 -9.52
N ASP A 9 -3.66 -4.49 -9.53
CA ASP A 9 -2.86 -3.87 -10.60
C ASP A 9 -1.34 -3.93 -10.33
N MET A 10 -0.92 -4.56 -9.23
CA MET A 10 0.49 -4.70 -8.87
C MET A 10 1.16 -5.84 -9.64
N THR A 11 1.66 -5.54 -10.83
CA THR A 11 2.36 -6.53 -11.68
C THR A 11 3.88 -6.35 -11.72
N CYS A 12 4.43 -5.26 -11.16
CA CYS A 12 5.86 -4.98 -11.21
C CYS A 12 6.41 -4.26 -9.96
N ASN A 13 7.73 -4.38 -9.73
CA ASN A 13 8.43 -3.72 -8.61
C ASN A 13 8.36 -2.18 -8.65
N HIS A 14 8.03 -1.55 -9.78
CA HIS A 14 7.79 -0.11 -9.82
C HIS A 14 6.50 0.27 -9.10
N CYS A 15 5.41 -0.50 -9.26
CA CYS A 15 4.16 -0.26 -8.54
C CYS A 15 4.38 -0.30 -7.02
N VAL A 16 5.19 -1.25 -6.54
CA VAL A 16 5.54 -1.37 -5.12
C VAL A 16 6.26 -0.11 -4.62
N GLN A 17 7.20 0.43 -5.38
CA GLN A 17 7.91 1.65 -4.99
C GLN A 17 6.98 2.86 -4.96
N THR A 18 6.10 3.01 -5.94
CA THR A 18 5.10 4.09 -5.99
C THR A 18 4.18 4.03 -4.78
N ILE A 19 3.60 2.86 -4.50
CA ILE A 19 2.75 2.61 -3.32
C ILE A 19 3.51 2.91 -2.02
N THR A 20 4.76 2.46 -1.92
CA THR A 20 5.60 2.72 -0.74
C THR A 20 5.80 4.22 -0.52
N LYS A 21 6.07 4.98 -1.57
CA LYS A 21 6.24 6.44 -1.49
C LYS A 21 4.94 7.14 -1.07
N ALA A 22 3.82 6.78 -1.67
CA ALA A 22 2.51 7.35 -1.31
C ALA A 22 2.15 7.10 0.15
N VAL A 23 2.37 5.87 0.62
CA VAL A 23 2.17 5.49 2.03
C VAL A 23 3.12 6.24 2.96
N GLN A 24 4.39 6.38 2.59
CA GLN A 24 5.37 7.12 3.39
C GLN A 24 5.10 8.63 3.42
N ALA A 25 4.45 9.18 2.39
CA ALA A 25 4.05 10.59 2.35
C ALA A 25 2.98 10.91 3.41
N VAL A 26 2.01 10.00 3.61
CA VAL A 26 0.97 10.16 4.65
C VAL A 26 1.39 9.62 6.02
N SER A 27 2.34 8.69 6.06
CA SER A 27 2.86 8.07 7.27
C SER A 27 4.38 7.89 7.20
N PRO A 28 5.16 8.92 7.60
CA PRO A 28 6.60 8.84 7.63
C PRO A 28 7.08 7.67 8.49
N GLY A 29 7.96 6.83 7.95
CA GLY A 29 8.46 5.63 8.65
C GLY A 29 7.55 4.40 8.55
N ALA A 30 6.51 4.44 7.72
CA ALA A 30 5.74 3.24 7.39
C ALA A 30 6.61 2.19 6.70
N VAL A 31 6.46 0.94 7.13
CA VAL A 31 7.09 -0.23 6.50
C VAL A 31 6.08 -0.86 5.55
N VAL A 32 6.43 -0.92 4.27
CA VAL A 32 5.58 -1.49 3.22
C VAL A 32 6.23 -2.76 2.70
N ALA A 33 5.49 -3.86 2.76
CA ALA A 33 5.89 -5.15 2.23
C ALA A 33 4.84 -5.59 1.21
N ALA A 34 5.28 -5.82 -0.03
CA ALA A 34 4.41 -6.22 -1.12
C ALA A 34 4.72 -7.66 -1.56
N ASP A 35 3.68 -8.47 -1.66
CA ASP A 35 3.70 -9.81 -2.25
C ASP A 35 3.03 -9.74 -3.62
N LEU A 36 3.86 -9.82 -4.68
CA LEU A 36 3.39 -9.80 -6.06
C LEU A 36 2.70 -11.10 -6.47
N THR A 37 2.97 -12.22 -5.79
CA THR A 37 2.34 -13.51 -6.10
C THR A 37 0.90 -13.55 -5.61
N ALA A 38 0.67 -12.98 -4.43
CA ALA A 38 -0.64 -12.88 -3.79
C ALA A 38 -1.36 -11.55 -4.08
N HIS A 39 -0.76 -10.65 -4.86
CA HIS A 39 -1.24 -9.28 -5.09
C HIS A 39 -1.60 -8.53 -3.80
N ARG A 40 -0.79 -8.72 -2.76
CA ARG A 40 -1.05 -8.27 -1.39
C ARG A 40 -0.02 -7.27 -0.94
N VAL A 41 -0.44 -6.19 -0.30
CA VAL A 41 0.42 -5.18 0.32
C VAL A 41 0.15 -5.15 1.81
N SER A 42 1.16 -5.49 2.60
CA SER A 42 1.20 -5.30 4.05
C SER A 42 1.83 -3.95 4.37
N ILE A 43 1.17 -3.15 5.19
CA ILE A 43 1.64 -1.85 5.64
C ILE A 43 1.65 -1.84 7.15
N GLU A 44 2.82 -1.55 7.73
CA GLU A 44 2.98 -1.30 9.15
C GLU A 44 3.20 0.19 9.37
N ALA A 45 2.17 0.83 9.94
CA ALA A 45 2.13 2.26 10.16
C ALA A 45 1.30 2.61 11.40
N PRO A 46 1.50 3.80 12.00
CA PRO A 46 0.56 4.37 12.97
C PRO A 46 -0.70 4.95 12.31
N ALA A 47 -0.68 5.20 10.99
CA ALA A 47 -1.83 5.71 10.25
C ALA A 47 -2.99 4.70 10.18
N LYS A 48 -4.21 5.23 10.05
CA LYS A 48 -5.42 4.41 9.91
C LYS A 48 -5.48 3.76 8.53
N ALA A 49 -6.03 2.55 8.47
CA ALA A 49 -6.25 1.81 7.23
C ALA A 49 -6.88 2.65 6.10
N ALA A 50 -7.93 3.42 6.42
CA ALA A 50 -8.60 4.27 5.43
C ALA A 50 -7.70 5.36 4.84
N VAL A 51 -6.76 5.92 5.62
CA VAL A 51 -5.81 6.93 5.15
C VAL A 51 -4.79 6.29 4.21
N LEU A 52 -4.29 5.11 4.57
CA LEU A 52 -3.36 4.34 3.75
C LEU A 52 -4.01 3.92 2.43
N GLN A 53 -5.25 3.42 2.47
CA GLN A 53 -6.01 3.05 1.29
C GLN A 53 -6.23 4.25 0.37
N ALA A 54 -6.63 5.40 0.92
CA ALA A 54 -6.82 6.62 0.13
C ALA A 54 -5.52 7.08 -0.54
N ALA A 55 -4.39 7.04 0.16
CA ALA A 55 -3.10 7.42 -0.40
C ALA A 55 -2.70 6.52 -1.60
N ILE A 56 -3.02 5.24 -1.54
CA ILE A 56 -2.75 4.29 -2.63
C ILE A 56 -3.73 4.51 -3.81
N ALA A 57 -5.00 4.77 -3.51
CA ALA A 57 -6.00 5.06 -4.52
C ALA A 57 -5.73 6.39 -5.27
N ASP A 58 -5.14 7.38 -4.60
CA ASP A 58 -4.77 8.67 -5.19
C ASP A 58 -3.71 8.52 -6.29
N GLU A 59 -2.81 7.53 -6.15
CA GLU A 59 -1.84 7.16 -7.19
C GLU A 59 -2.49 6.42 -8.39
N GLY A 60 -3.80 6.16 -8.34
CA GLY A 60 -4.56 5.50 -9.40
C GLY A 60 -4.61 3.97 -9.30
N TYR A 61 -4.25 3.38 -8.15
CA TYR A 61 -4.34 1.94 -7.94
C TYR A 61 -5.71 1.52 -7.39
N ASP A 62 -6.25 0.41 -7.90
CA ASP A 62 -7.39 -0.25 -7.28
C ASP A 62 -6.93 -1.02 -6.03
N VAL A 63 -7.32 -0.52 -4.86
CA VAL A 63 -6.86 -1.02 -3.56
C VAL A 63 -8.05 -1.35 -2.67
N GLN A 64 -8.06 -2.58 -2.17
CA GLN A 64 -9.12 -3.10 -1.33
C GLN A 64 -8.56 -3.66 -0.02
N PRO A 65 -9.26 -3.58 1.11
CA PRO A 65 -8.85 -4.28 2.33
C PRO A 65 -8.81 -5.80 2.09
N ALA A 66 -7.74 -6.44 2.55
CA ALA A 66 -7.51 -7.89 2.41
C ALA A 66 -8.25 -8.75 3.43
#